data_AF-A0A928YZW4-F1
#
_entry.id   AF-A0A928YZW4-F1
#
_cell.length_a   1.000
_cell.length_b   1.000
_cell.length_c   1.000
_cell.angle_alpha   90.00
_cell.angle_beta   90.00
_cell.angle_gamma   90.00
#
_symmetry.space_group_name_H-M   'P 1'
#
loop_
_entity.id
_entity.type
_entity.pdbx_description
1 polymer ?
#
loop_
_entity_poly.entity_id
_entity_poly.type
_entity_poly.pdbx_seq_one_letter_code
_entity_poly.pdbx_strand_id
1 'polypeptide(L)'
;MSMESGRQSYEPELDAESIFSIDSSVERLISGSPEIYQAQETLYQFLLEVVRQWPPEEVLLEFKRLFFYQIDLASSGAIQAVHQLVLQNDEAEFRNTLKRCCYILVNNWDAARQYKAIQALIQSFQESPIEAQTISPSIKRLKTWVENFKSSQDYEELKLFTARYETQAKEKWVSRYTSYLLVPQYVDIRNSIEQREAARALSRQLKDRFKFDLAMYIARSQSATSPEKMPKNPTALGDNVLMLIKAIVAKRGQY
;
A
#
# COMPACT_ATOMS: atom_id res chain seq x y z
N MET A 1 5.41 -54.62 26.06
CA MET A 1 6.45 -53.78 25.41
C MET A 1 5.78 -53.05 24.27
N SER A 2 5.43 -51.79 24.50
CA SER A 2 4.86 -50.88 23.50
C SER A 2 5.96 -49.89 23.12
N MET A 3 6.11 -49.60 21.82
CA MET A 3 6.88 -48.45 21.34
C MET A 3 6.00 -47.68 20.37
N GLU A 4 5.43 -46.57 20.85
CA GLU A 4 4.92 -45.48 20.03
C GLU A 4 6.12 -44.62 19.61
N SER A 5 6.28 -44.38 18.31
CA SER A 5 7.19 -43.37 17.78
C SER A 5 6.36 -42.17 17.35
N GLY A 6 6.34 -41.14 18.21
CA GLY A 6 5.81 -39.82 17.89
C GLY A 6 6.74 -39.07 16.95
N ARG A 7 6.20 -38.62 15.81
CA ARG A 7 6.79 -37.54 15.01
C ARG A 7 6.55 -36.23 15.75
N GLN A 8 7.62 -35.57 16.18
CA GLN A 8 7.56 -34.22 16.72
C GLN A 8 8.08 -33.25 15.66
N SER A 9 7.15 -32.50 15.07
CA SER A 9 7.42 -31.38 14.17
C SER A 9 8.10 -30.26 14.97
N TYR A 10 9.32 -29.91 14.58
CA TYR A 10 9.98 -28.67 15.05
C TYR A 10 9.56 -27.55 14.10
N GLU A 11 8.58 -26.73 14.50
CA GLU A 11 8.46 -25.36 14.01
C GLU A 11 9.15 -24.45 15.04
N PRO A 12 10.12 -23.61 14.66
CA PRO A 12 10.63 -22.61 15.58
C PRO A 12 9.61 -21.48 15.67
N GLU A 13 8.93 -21.37 16.81
CA GLU A 13 8.26 -20.13 17.21
C GLU A 13 9.34 -19.06 17.41
N LEU A 14 9.50 -18.20 16.41
CA LEU A 14 10.27 -16.98 16.52
C LEU A 14 9.38 -15.93 17.18
N ASP A 15 9.69 -15.62 18.43
CA ASP A 15 8.98 -14.63 19.24
C ASP A 15 9.00 -13.25 18.57
N ALA A 16 7.87 -12.54 18.60
CA ALA A 16 7.70 -11.23 17.97
C ALA A 16 8.71 -10.18 18.49
N GLU A 17 9.16 -10.30 19.73
CA GLU A 17 10.20 -9.44 20.32
C GLU A 17 11.60 -9.72 19.74
N SER A 18 11.89 -10.98 19.37
CA SER A 18 13.13 -11.36 18.69
C SER A 18 13.18 -10.81 17.27
N ILE A 19 12.04 -10.85 16.56
CA ILE A 19 11.91 -10.26 15.22
C ILE A 19 12.13 -8.75 15.30
N PHE A 20 11.51 -8.05 16.26
CA PHE A 20 11.64 -6.59 16.43
C PHE A 20 13.07 -6.15 16.81
N SER A 21 13.76 -6.93 17.64
CA SER A 21 15.14 -6.65 18.05
C SER A 21 16.16 -6.84 16.90
N ILE A 22 15.95 -7.87 16.07
CA ILE A 22 16.77 -8.11 14.88
C ILE A 22 16.49 -7.03 13.83
N ASP A 23 15.22 -6.62 13.65
CA ASP A 23 14.82 -5.57 12.69
C ASP A 23 15.46 -4.21 13.01
N SER A 24 15.44 -3.77 14.27
CA SER A 24 16.07 -2.51 14.68
C SER A 24 17.59 -2.49 14.48
N SER A 25 18.20 -3.68 14.40
CA SER A 25 19.64 -3.86 14.19
C SER A 25 19.97 -3.89 12.70
N VAL A 26 19.08 -4.39 11.85
CA VAL A 26 19.22 -4.38 10.38
C VAL A 26 18.90 -2.99 9.82
N GLU A 27 17.90 -2.28 10.35
CA GLU A 27 17.65 -0.86 10.03
C GLU A 27 18.84 0.03 10.42
N ARG A 28 19.50 -0.26 11.56
CA ARG A 28 20.72 0.45 12.00
C ARG A 28 21.94 0.23 11.10
N LEU A 29 21.96 -0.83 10.29
CA LEU A 29 23.10 -1.17 9.44
C LEU A 29 22.97 -0.62 8.01
N ILE A 30 21.82 -0.04 7.62
CA ILE A 30 21.53 0.28 6.21
C ILE A 30 21.52 1.78 5.85
N SER A 31 21.27 2.77 6.72
CA SER A 31 21.23 4.16 6.21
C SER A 31 21.32 5.29 7.24
N GLY A 32 21.86 6.42 6.78
CA GLY A 32 21.60 7.76 7.30
C GLY A 32 22.51 8.26 8.42
N SER A 33 22.78 9.57 8.43
CA SER A 33 23.29 10.22 9.64
C SER A 33 22.29 10.03 10.79
N PRO A 34 22.72 9.98 12.06
CA PRO A 34 21.82 9.83 13.22
C PRO A 34 20.66 10.85 13.22
N GLU A 35 20.90 12.00 12.62
CA GLU A 35 19.97 13.10 12.40
C GLU A 35 18.83 12.74 11.42
N ILE A 36 19.12 12.02 10.33
CA ILE A 36 18.11 11.56 9.36
C ILE A 36 17.17 10.56 10.05
N TYR A 37 17.74 9.60 10.79
CA TYR A 37 16.96 8.59 11.48
C TYR A 37 16.01 9.20 12.53
N GLN A 38 16.48 10.14 13.34
CA GLN A 38 15.64 10.83 14.33
C GLN A 38 14.50 11.62 13.68
N ALA A 39 14.76 12.28 12.55
CA ALA A 39 13.73 12.99 11.80
C ALA A 39 12.68 12.03 11.22
N GLN A 40 13.13 10.91 10.64
CA GLN A 40 12.26 9.85 10.14
C GLN A 40 11.35 9.30 11.25
N GLU A 41 11.92 8.94 12.39
CA GLU A 41 11.16 8.37 13.51
C GLU A 41 10.13 9.37 14.06
N THR A 42 10.51 10.64 14.20
CA THR A 42 9.60 11.71 14.63
C THR A 42 8.41 11.85 13.68
N LEU A 43 8.64 11.74 12.37
CA LEU A 43 7.58 11.80 11.37
C LEU A 43 6.66 10.57 11.41
N TYR A 44 7.24 9.38 11.50
CA TYR A 44 6.47 8.14 11.51
C TYR A 44 5.60 8.04 12.76
N GLN A 45 6.15 8.35 13.93
CA GLN A 45 5.41 8.39 15.19
C GLN A 45 4.26 9.41 15.12
N PHE A 46 4.53 10.62 14.66
CA PHE A 46 3.50 11.65 14.49
C PHE A 46 2.35 11.16 13.60
N LEU A 47 2.65 10.58 12.43
CA LEU A 47 1.63 10.08 11.52
C LEU A 47 0.83 8.91 12.11
N LEU A 48 1.51 7.99 12.82
CA LEU A 48 0.86 6.88 13.52
C LEU A 48 -0.08 7.37 14.64
N GLU A 49 0.26 8.46 15.32
CA GLU A 49 -0.58 9.06 16.35
C GLU A 49 -1.81 9.74 15.74
N VAL A 50 -1.63 10.66 14.79
CA VAL A 50 -2.74 11.42 14.22
C VAL A 50 -3.72 10.53 13.46
N VAL A 51 -3.23 9.50 12.75
CA VAL A 51 -4.12 8.60 11.98
C VAL A 51 -5.02 7.75 12.88
N ARG A 52 -4.65 7.56 14.16
CA ARG A 52 -5.47 6.84 15.14
C ARG A 52 -6.51 7.72 15.82
N GLN A 53 -6.26 9.03 15.89
CA GLN A 53 -7.04 9.95 16.72
C GLN A 53 -7.94 10.87 15.89
N TRP A 54 -7.51 11.25 14.69
CA TRP A 54 -8.12 12.31 13.91
C TRP A 54 -8.88 11.75 12.71
N PRO A 55 -9.89 12.47 12.19
CA PRO A 55 -10.58 12.08 10.98
C PRO A 55 -9.63 12.14 9.76
N PRO A 56 -9.84 11.28 8.73
CA PRO A 56 -8.93 11.18 7.58
C PRO A 56 -8.70 12.51 6.84
N GLU A 57 -9.70 13.39 6.80
CA GLU A 57 -9.60 14.70 6.17
C GLU A 57 -8.61 15.62 6.88
N GLU A 58 -8.58 15.60 8.21
CA GLU A 58 -7.64 16.38 9.02
C GLU A 58 -6.21 15.80 8.91
N VAL A 59 -6.08 14.48 8.94
CA VAL A 59 -4.80 13.79 8.75
C VAL A 59 -4.22 14.10 7.37
N LEU A 60 -5.05 14.07 6.33
CA LEU A 60 -4.63 14.44 4.98
C LEU A 60 -4.22 15.90 4.89
N LEU A 61 -4.93 16.80 5.58
CA LEU A 61 -4.56 18.21 5.63
C LEU A 61 -3.18 18.39 6.29
N GLU A 62 -2.90 17.68 7.39
CA GLU A 62 -1.56 17.70 8.01
C GLU A 62 -0.49 17.12 7.09
N PHE A 63 -0.76 16.01 6.42
CA PHE A 63 0.16 15.44 5.45
C PHE A 63 0.52 16.46 4.35
N LYS A 64 -0.50 17.16 3.81
CA LYS A 64 -0.28 18.23 2.84
C LYS A 64 0.51 19.39 3.45
N ARG A 65 0.29 19.73 4.73
CA ARG A 65 1.08 20.75 5.45
C ARG A 65 2.55 20.36 5.58
N LEU A 66 2.84 19.09 5.85
CA LEU A 66 4.21 18.60 5.99
C LEU A 66 4.98 18.62 4.67
N PHE A 67 4.35 18.19 3.57
CA PHE A 67 5.07 17.93 2.32
C PHE A 67 4.79 18.93 1.19
N PHE A 68 3.64 19.62 1.18
CA PHE A 68 3.22 20.46 0.05
C PHE A 68 3.05 21.94 0.39
N TYR A 69 2.57 22.28 1.59
CA TYR A 69 2.37 23.66 1.99
C TYR A 69 3.60 24.25 2.71
N GLN A 70 3.84 25.53 2.47
CA GLN A 70 4.99 26.28 2.98
C GLN A 70 4.59 27.10 4.19
N ILE A 71 4.25 26.45 5.30
CA ILE A 71 3.81 27.18 6.48
C ILE A 71 5.02 27.49 7.36
N ASP A 72 5.06 28.72 7.88
CA ASP A 72 6.08 29.22 8.79
C ASP A 72 6.35 28.26 9.95
N LEU A 73 7.62 28.17 10.34
CA LEU A 73 8.28 27.18 11.19
C LEU A 73 7.76 27.06 12.65
N ALA A 74 6.61 27.64 12.97
CA ALA A 74 6.01 27.57 14.29
C ALA A 74 5.05 26.37 14.37
N SER A 75 5.44 25.35 15.15
CA SER A 75 4.57 24.54 16.03
C SER A 75 4.35 23.04 15.79
N SER A 76 5.21 22.32 15.05
CA SER A 76 5.28 20.85 15.28
C SER A 76 6.66 20.25 15.04
N GLY A 77 7.02 19.26 15.87
CA GLY A 77 8.27 18.49 15.69
C GLY A 77 8.33 17.77 14.35
N ALA A 78 7.17 17.40 13.78
CA ALA A 78 7.08 16.79 12.46
C ALA A 78 7.49 17.76 11.33
N ILE A 79 7.08 19.04 11.38
CA ILE A 79 7.51 20.03 10.37
C ILE A 79 9.03 20.24 10.43
N GLN A 80 9.58 20.32 11.65
CA GLN A 80 11.03 20.43 11.84
C GLN A 80 11.78 19.21 11.30
N ALA A 81 11.23 18.02 11.50
CA ALA A 81 11.79 16.78 10.96
C ALA A 81 11.82 16.77 9.42
N VAL A 82 10.75 17.20 8.73
CA VAL A 82 10.78 17.35 7.26
C VAL A 82 11.87 18.34 6.85
N HIS A 83 11.96 19.49 7.51
CA HIS A 83 12.97 20.48 7.20
C HIS A 83 14.39 19.94 7.40
N GLN A 84 14.62 19.17 8.46
CA GLN A 84 15.90 18.51 8.73
C GLN A 84 16.26 17.53 7.62
N LEU A 85 15.32 16.69 7.15
CA LEU A 85 15.56 15.77 6.02
C LEU A 85 15.95 16.53 4.74
N VAL A 86 15.29 17.63 4.46
CA VAL A 86 15.60 18.46 3.29
C VAL A 86 16.96 19.16 3.40
N LEU A 87 17.38 19.53 4.61
CA LEU A 87 18.69 20.14 4.86
C LEU A 87 19.85 19.16 4.66
N GLN A 88 19.66 17.88 5.00
CA GLN A 88 20.65 16.82 4.80
C GLN A 88 20.95 16.55 3.32
N ASN A 89 20.10 17.07 2.41
CA ASN A 89 20.31 17.03 0.96
C ASN A 89 20.44 15.61 0.37
N ASP A 90 19.80 14.64 1.01
CA ASP A 90 19.65 13.28 0.51
C ASP A 90 18.23 13.06 -0.05
N GLU A 91 18.10 13.13 -1.38
CA GLU A 91 16.82 12.95 -2.04
C GLU A 91 16.29 11.52 -1.91
N ALA A 92 17.18 10.52 -1.92
CA ALA A 92 16.77 9.12 -1.86
C ALA A 92 16.13 8.82 -0.49
N GLU A 93 16.76 9.27 0.59
CA GLU A 93 16.21 9.15 1.94
C GLU A 93 14.91 9.94 2.10
N PHE A 94 14.81 11.15 1.55
CA PHE A 94 13.57 11.91 1.56
C PHE A 94 12.43 11.16 0.85
N ARG A 95 12.66 10.65 -0.37
CA ARG A 95 11.63 9.92 -1.13
C ARG A 95 11.24 8.62 -0.43
N ASN A 96 12.19 7.89 0.16
CA ASN A 96 11.91 6.70 0.96
C ASN A 96 11.05 7.04 2.18
N THR A 97 11.33 8.17 2.84
CA THR A 97 10.55 8.67 3.97
C THR A 97 9.13 9.02 3.55
N LEU A 98 8.97 9.83 2.49
CA LEU A 98 7.68 10.21 1.94
C LEU A 98 6.87 8.98 1.52
N LYS A 99 7.53 8.00 0.88
CA LYS A 99 6.92 6.72 0.53
C LYS A 99 6.39 5.98 1.76
N ARG A 100 7.20 5.80 2.80
CA ARG A 100 6.80 5.12 4.04
C ARG A 100 5.64 5.86 4.72
N CYS A 101 5.68 7.19 4.77
CA CYS A 101 4.57 8.02 5.27
C CYS A 101 3.25 7.76 4.53
N CYS A 102 3.28 7.66 3.19
CA CYS A 102 2.10 7.30 2.42
C CYS A 102 1.56 5.92 2.81
N TYR A 103 2.43 4.91 2.95
CA TYR A 103 2.01 3.55 3.30
C TYR A 103 1.48 3.42 4.74
N ILE A 104 1.97 4.21 5.70
CA ILE A 104 1.38 4.32 7.05
C ILE A 104 -0.09 4.73 6.94
N LEU A 105 -0.39 5.78 6.17
CA LEU A 105 -1.75 6.27 5.99
C LEU A 105 -2.62 5.26 5.22
N VAL A 106 -2.10 4.69 4.14
CA VAL A 106 -2.80 3.69 3.33
C VAL A 106 -3.22 2.48 4.16
N ASN A 107 -2.32 1.92 4.97
CA ASN A 107 -2.63 0.76 5.81
C ASN A 107 -3.74 1.05 6.81
N ASN A 108 -3.63 2.19 7.50
CA ASN A 108 -4.60 2.54 8.52
C ASN A 108 -5.99 2.82 7.91
N TRP A 109 -6.04 3.59 6.82
CA TRP A 109 -7.28 3.90 6.14
C TRP A 109 -7.90 2.70 5.43
N ASP A 110 -7.10 1.78 4.89
CA ASP A 110 -7.63 0.55 4.29
C ASP A 110 -8.29 -0.34 5.35
N ALA A 111 -7.66 -0.50 6.51
CA ALA A 111 -8.21 -1.21 7.66
C ALA A 111 -9.53 -0.56 8.15
N ALA A 112 -9.59 0.77 8.18
CA ALA A 112 -10.78 1.54 8.55
C ALA A 112 -11.81 1.69 7.41
N ARG A 113 -11.57 1.10 6.22
CA ARG A 113 -12.39 1.21 5.01
C ARG A 113 -12.59 2.64 4.50
N GLN A 114 -11.65 3.54 4.78
CA GLN A 114 -11.64 4.95 4.39
C GLN A 114 -11.05 5.16 2.98
N TYR A 115 -11.67 4.52 1.99
CA TYR A 115 -11.12 4.47 0.62
C TYR A 115 -11.05 5.83 -0.08
N LYS A 116 -11.98 6.74 0.26
CA LYS A 116 -11.96 8.11 -0.27
C LYS A 116 -10.74 8.89 0.20
N ALA A 117 -10.25 8.62 1.42
CA ALA A 117 -9.04 9.25 1.94
C ALA A 117 -7.80 8.79 1.18
N ILE A 118 -7.71 7.50 0.86
CA ILE A 118 -6.63 6.93 0.03
C ILE A 118 -6.62 7.58 -1.37
N GLN A 119 -7.81 7.70 -2.00
CA GLN A 119 -7.93 8.38 -3.29
C GLN A 119 -7.51 9.86 -3.20
N ALA A 120 -7.95 10.58 -2.17
CA ALA A 120 -7.63 11.98 -1.96
C ALA A 120 -6.12 12.20 -1.69
N LEU A 121 -5.47 11.29 -0.96
CA LEU A 121 -4.02 11.30 -0.78
C LEU A 121 -3.29 11.16 -2.11
N ILE A 122 -3.64 10.18 -2.93
CA ILE A 122 -2.97 9.97 -4.22
C ILE A 122 -3.24 11.14 -5.17
N GLN A 123 -4.48 11.62 -5.22
CA GLN A 123 -4.86 12.78 -6.04
C GLN A 123 -4.15 14.06 -5.61
N SER A 124 -3.79 14.21 -4.32
CA SER A 124 -3.10 15.41 -3.84
C SER A 124 -1.72 15.65 -4.47
N PHE A 125 -1.05 14.61 -4.96
CA PHE A 125 0.19 14.74 -5.73
C PHE A 125 -0.06 15.31 -7.14
N GLN A 126 -1.27 15.15 -7.69
CA GLN A 126 -1.66 15.69 -9.00
C GLN A 126 -2.13 17.14 -8.90
N GLU A 127 -2.85 17.48 -7.83
CA GLU A 127 -3.45 18.79 -7.61
C GLU A 127 -2.44 19.87 -7.22
N SER A 128 -1.20 19.52 -6.91
CA SER A 128 -0.24 20.43 -6.29
C SER A 128 0.03 21.66 -7.18
N PRO A 129 -0.50 22.85 -6.82
CA PRO A 129 -0.25 24.09 -7.54
C PRO A 129 1.03 24.69 -6.94
N ILE A 130 2.17 24.19 -7.38
CA ILE A 130 3.48 24.68 -6.94
C ILE A 130 3.86 25.96 -7.72
N GLU A 131 2.95 26.93 -7.80
CA GLU A 131 3.16 28.13 -8.62
C GLU A 131 3.72 29.32 -7.84
N ALA A 132 3.63 29.32 -6.50
CA ALA A 132 4.21 30.39 -5.71
C ALA A 132 5.75 30.37 -5.81
N GLN A 133 6.34 31.45 -6.34
CA GLN A 133 7.78 31.65 -6.40
C GLN A 133 8.32 31.73 -4.97
N THR A 134 9.07 30.70 -4.56
CA THR A 134 9.68 30.64 -3.23
C THR A 134 11.13 31.07 -3.32
N ILE A 135 11.57 31.96 -2.43
CA ILE A 135 12.96 32.41 -2.40
C ILE A 135 13.85 31.38 -1.68
N SER A 136 13.32 30.65 -0.69
CA SER A 136 14.08 29.68 0.10
C SER A 136 14.58 28.48 -0.72
N PRO A 137 15.89 28.18 -0.72
CA PRO A 137 16.47 27.02 -1.39
C PRO A 137 15.96 25.67 -0.88
N SER A 138 15.72 25.52 0.44
CA SER A 138 15.20 24.28 1.02
C SER A 138 13.78 23.99 0.53
N ILE A 139 12.96 25.03 0.43
CA ILE A 139 11.59 24.91 -0.10
C ILE A 139 11.59 24.53 -1.58
N LYS A 140 12.48 25.15 -2.39
CA LYS A 140 12.64 24.75 -3.80
C LYS A 140 13.04 23.28 -3.92
N ARG A 141 13.97 22.82 -3.08
CA ARG A 141 14.41 21.43 -3.05
C ARG A 141 13.27 20.46 -2.71
N LEU A 142 12.53 20.75 -1.64
CA LEU A 142 11.35 19.97 -1.24
C LEU A 142 10.38 19.80 -2.41
N LYS A 143 10.05 20.89 -3.10
CA LYS A 143 9.16 20.88 -4.28
C LYS A 143 9.70 19.98 -5.39
N THR A 144 10.97 20.14 -5.76
CA THR A 144 11.61 19.31 -6.79
C THR A 144 11.55 17.84 -6.41
N TRP A 145 11.83 17.50 -5.15
CA TRP A 145 11.84 16.12 -4.69
C TRP A 145 10.44 15.49 -4.66
N VAL A 146 9.41 16.26 -4.32
CA VAL A 146 8.01 15.81 -4.44
C VAL A 146 7.63 15.56 -5.90
N GLU A 147 8.03 16.43 -6.84
CA GLU A 147 7.75 16.22 -8.27
C GLU A 147 8.54 15.02 -8.83
N ASN A 148 9.79 14.83 -8.38
CA ASN A 148 10.59 13.65 -8.72
C ASN A 148 9.94 12.36 -8.18
N PHE A 149 9.40 12.40 -6.96
CA PHE A 149 8.63 11.29 -6.41
C PHE A 149 7.37 10.98 -7.23
N LYS A 150 6.60 12.01 -7.59
CA LYS A 150 5.40 11.87 -8.43
C LYS A 150 5.69 11.27 -9.81
N SER A 151 6.86 11.54 -10.36
CA SER A 151 7.31 10.97 -11.64
C SER A 151 8.02 9.61 -11.51
N SER A 152 8.18 9.09 -10.28
CA SER A 152 8.88 7.84 -10.02
C SER A 152 7.95 6.62 -10.10
N GLN A 153 8.58 5.44 -10.18
CA GLN A 153 7.88 4.16 -10.07
C GLN A 153 7.19 3.98 -8.71
N ASP A 154 7.73 4.56 -7.63
CA ASP A 154 7.12 4.46 -6.30
C ASP A 154 5.70 5.06 -6.27
N TYR A 155 5.49 6.16 -7.00
CA TYR A 155 4.17 6.77 -7.11
C TYR A 155 3.23 5.95 -8.01
N GLU A 156 3.73 5.37 -9.10
CA GLU A 156 2.96 4.41 -9.91
C GLU A 156 2.49 3.20 -9.11
N GLU A 157 3.35 2.69 -8.23
CA GLU A 157 3.04 1.61 -7.30
C GLU A 157 1.96 2.00 -6.29
N LEU A 158 2.03 3.24 -5.77
CA LEU A 158 1.04 3.78 -4.84
C LEU A 158 -0.35 3.93 -5.50
N LYS A 159 -0.41 4.29 -6.78
CA LYS A 159 -1.68 4.37 -7.53
C LYS A 159 -2.42 3.02 -7.64
N LEU A 160 -1.73 1.88 -7.47
CA LEU A 160 -2.40 0.58 -7.48
C LEU A 160 -3.45 0.44 -6.36
N PHE A 161 -3.36 1.24 -5.29
CA PHE A 161 -4.30 1.23 -4.17
C PHE A 161 -5.65 1.91 -4.49
N THR A 162 -5.73 2.70 -5.57
CA THR A 162 -7.00 3.30 -6.07
C THR A 162 -7.64 2.49 -7.18
N ALA A 163 -6.91 1.58 -7.83
CA ALA A 163 -7.34 0.84 -9.02
C ALA A 163 -8.64 0.03 -8.85
N ARG A 164 -9.04 -0.31 -7.62
CA ARG A 164 -10.30 -1.03 -7.31
C ARG A 164 -11.53 -0.11 -7.20
N TYR A 165 -11.33 1.21 -7.11
CA TYR A 165 -12.37 2.23 -6.95
C TYR A 165 -12.57 3.08 -8.20
N GLU A 166 -11.61 2.99 -9.11
CA GLU A 166 -11.62 3.61 -10.42
C GLU A 166 -12.74 3.03 -11.29
N THR A 167 -13.67 3.90 -11.70
CA THR A 167 -14.93 3.50 -12.37
C THR A 167 -14.76 3.46 -13.89
N GLN A 168 -13.66 3.99 -14.45
CA GLN A 168 -13.50 4.11 -15.90
C GLN A 168 -13.17 2.76 -16.56
N ALA A 169 -13.67 2.59 -17.79
CA ALA A 169 -13.51 1.34 -18.55
C ALA A 169 -12.05 1.01 -18.89
N LYS A 170 -11.20 2.03 -19.02
CA LYS A 170 -9.76 1.90 -19.29
C LYS A 170 -8.97 1.43 -18.07
N GLU A 171 -9.53 1.47 -16.87
CA GLU A 171 -8.89 1.06 -15.61
C GLU A 171 -9.32 -0.36 -15.19
N LYS A 172 -10.33 -0.93 -15.87
CA LYS A 172 -10.87 -2.27 -15.60
C LYS A 172 -9.89 -3.41 -15.87
N TRP A 173 -8.89 -3.23 -16.75
CA TRP A 173 -7.85 -4.25 -16.93
C TRP A 173 -6.75 -4.11 -15.89
N VAL A 174 -6.35 -2.88 -15.52
CA VAL A 174 -5.43 -2.63 -14.40
C VAL A 174 -5.96 -3.32 -13.16
N SER A 175 -7.21 -3.06 -12.79
CA SER A 175 -7.91 -3.69 -11.67
C SER A 175 -7.85 -5.22 -11.65
N ARG A 176 -7.89 -5.88 -12.81
CA ARG A 176 -7.81 -7.36 -12.93
C ARG A 176 -6.41 -7.91 -12.63
N TYR A 177 -5.38 -7.18 -13.03
CA TYR A 177 -3.99 -7.62 -12.86
C TYR A 177 -3.31 -7.01 -11.63
N THR A 178 -3.96 -6.06 -10.94
CA THR A 178 -3.44 -5.40 -9.73
C THR A 178 -2.95 -6.41 -8.69
N SER A 179 -3.66 -7.53 -8.48
CA SER A 179 -3.23 -8.54 -7.50
C SER A 179 -1.87 -9.16 -7.79
N TYR A 180 -1.45 -9.19 -9.06
CA TYR A 180 -0.15 -9.67 -9.52
C TYR A 180 0.90 -8.56 -9.53
N LEU A 181 0.50 -7.34 -9.88
CA LEU A 181 1.38 -6.15 -9.84
C LEU A 181 1.82 -5.80 -8.41
N LEU A 182 1.05 -6.19 -7.39
CA LEU A 182 1.41 -6.02 -5.99
C LEU A 182 2.43 -7.05 -5.46
N VAL A 183 2.69 -8.13 -6.20
CA VAL A 183 3.59 -9.21 -5.73
C VAL A 183 5.02 -8.72 -5.50
N PRO A 184 5.66 -7.99 -6.43
CA PRO A 184 6.98 -7.43 -6.20
C PRO A 184 7.05 -6.54 -4.96
N GLN A 185 5.98 -5.78 -4.68
CA GLN A 185 5.94 -4.85 -3.55
C GLN A 185 5.99 -5.54 -2.19
N TYR A 186 5.30 -6.68 -2.00
CA TYR A 186 5.29 -7.38 -0.71
C TYR A 186 6.37 -8.45 -0.53
N VAL A 187 7.05 -8.84 -1.62
CA VAL A 187 8.14 -9.82 -1.59
C VAL A 187 9.50 -9.14 -1.41
N ASP A 188 9.69 -7.94 -1.97
CA ASP A 188 10.95 -7.21 -1.85
C ASP A 188 11.20 -6.75 -0.41
N ILE A 189 12.22 -7.32 0.23
CA ILE A 189 12.61 -7.02 1.62
C ILE A 189 13.13 -5.59 1.80
N ARG A 190 13.50 -4.90 0.71
CA ARG A 190 13.95 -3.50 0.75
C ARG A 190 12.79 -2.52 0.92
N ASN A 191 11.56 -2.96 0.67
CA ASN A 191 10.38 -2.16 0.93
C ASN A 191 10.07 -2.15 2.42
N SER A 192 9.55 -1.01 2.89
CA SER A 192 9.16 -0.87 4.28
C SER A 192 8.10 -1.91 4.67
N ILE A 193 8.04 -2.22 5.96
CA ILE A 193 7.06 -3.18 6.49
C ILE A 193 5.65 -2.74 6.11
N GLU A 194 5.37 -1.44 6.23
CA GLU A 194 4.07 -0.86 5.90
C GLU A 194 3.73 -1.05 4.42
N GLN A 195 4.68 -0.83 3.50
CA GLN A 195 4.46 -1.10 2.07
C GLN A 195 4.16 -2.58 1.81
N ARG A 196 4.95 -3.48 2.41
CA ARG A 196 4.80 -4.92 2.21
C ARG A 196 3.46 -5.42 2.75
N GLU A 197 3.05 -4.92 3.91
CA GLU A 197 1.75 -5.24 4.50
C GLU A 197 0.60 -4.72 3.65
N ALA A 198 0.66 -3.46 3.21
CA ALA A 198 -0.35 -2.85 2.35
C ALA A 198 -0.56 -3.67 1.08
N ALA A 199 0.53 -3.97 0.38
CA ALA A 199 0.49 -4.70 -0.88
C ALA A 199 0.01 -6.15 -0.69
N ARG A 200 0.41 -6.80 0.40
CA ARG A 200 -0.03 -8.17 0.72
C ARG A 200 -1.51 -8.22 1.06
N ALA A 201 -1.98 -7.30 1.89
CA ALA A 201 -3.38 -7.21 2.29
C ALA A 201 -4.29 -6.96 1.07
N LEU A 202 -3.93 -5.96 0.25
CA LEU A 202 -4.67 -5.64 -0.96
C LEU A 202 -4.66 -6.79 -1.98
N SER A 203 -3.49 -7.42 -2.22
CA SER A 203 -3.39 -8.56 -3.15
C SER A 203 -4.28 -9.73 -2.71
N ARG A 204 -4.29 -10.06 -1.40
CA ARG A 204 -5.16 -11.10 -0.84
C ARG A 204 -6.64 -10.75 -1.04
N GLN A 205 -7.04 -9.54 -0.65
CA GLN A 205 -8.42 -9.08 -0.79
C GLN A 205 -8.91 -9.13 -2.24
N LEU A 206 -8.09 -8.70 -3.21
CA LEU A 206 -8.43 -8.76 -4.63
C LEU A 206 -8.61 -10.21 -5.11
N LYS A 207 -7.70 -11.12 -4.71
CA LYS A 207 -7.80 -12.54 -5.06
C LYS A 207 -9.05 -13.18 -4.48
N ASP A 208 -9.38 -12.87 -3.23
CA ASP A 208 -10.55 -13.45 -2.57
C ASP A 208 -11.85 -12.92 -3.13
N ARG A 209 -11.92 -11.63 -3.48
CA ARG A 209 -13.04 -11.06 -4.23
C ARG A 209 -13.22 -11.75 -5.58
N PHE A 210 -12.13 -11.94 -6.33
CA PHE A 210 -12.19 -12.63 -7.62
C PHE A 210 -12.69 -14.07 -7.49
N LYS A 211 -12.19 -14.84 -6.50
CA LYS A 211 -12.67 -16.20 -6.22
C LYS A 211 -14.17 -16.21 -5.87
N PHE A 212 -14.61 -15.28 -5.04
CA PHE A 212 -16.01 -15.14 -4.66
C PHE A 212 -16.90 -14.83 -5.86
N ASP A 213 -16.54 -13.83 -6.67
CA ASP A 213 -17.27 -13.44 -7.87
C ASP A 213 -17.34 -14.61 -8.88
N LEU A 214 -16.24 -15.36 -9.03
CA LEU A 214 -16.20 -16.54 -9.89
C LEU A 214 -17.09 -17.68 -9.38
N ALA A 215 -17.08 -17.95 -8.08
CA ALA A 215 -17.94 -18.96 -7.47
C ALA A 215 -19.41 -18.60 -7.62
N MET A 216 -19.78 -17.34 -7.37
CA MET A 216 -21.13 -16.81 -7.57
C MET A 216 -21.58 -16.92 -9.02
N TYR A 217 -20.67 -16.59 -9.96
CA TYR A 217 -20.94 -16.73 -11.39
C TYR A 217 -21.21 -18.18 -11.78
N ILE A 218 -20.33 -19.10 -11.39
CA ILE A 218 -20.46 -20.54 -11.69
C ILE A 218 -21.73 -21.14 -11.05
N ALA A 219 -22.08 -20.75 -9.83
CA ALA A 219 -23.27 -21.26 -9.15
C ALA A 219 -24.57 -20.80 -9.83
N ARG A 220 -24.62 -19.52 -10.25
CA ARG A 220 -25.81 -18.95 -10.91
C ARG A 220 -25.93 -19.37 -12.37
N SER A 221 -24.81 -19.55 -13.09
CA SER A 221 -24.86 -20.05 -14.46
C SER A 221 -25.44 -21.46 -14.58
N GLN A 222 -25.43 -22.24 -13.48
CA GLN A 222 -26.06 -23.56 -13.40
C GLN A 222 -27.56 -23.53 -13.09
N SER A 223 -28.05 -22.46 -12.48
CA SER A 223 -29.43 -22.38 -11.93
C SER A 223 -30.31 -21.35 -12.62
N ALA A 224 -29.73 -20.47 -13.44
CA ALA A 224 -30.46 -19.35 -14.04
C ALA A 224 -31.46 -19.83 -15.11
N THR A 225 -32.74 -19.67 -14.79
CA THR A 225 -33.89 -19.81 -15.71
C THR A 225 -34.15 -18.53 -16.52
N SER A 226 -33.46 -17.41 -16.21
CA SER A 226 -33.66 -16.13 -16.90
C SER A 226 -32.36 -15.30 -16.98
N PRO A 227 -32.03 -14.71 -18.14
CA PRO A 227 -30.75 -14.04 -18.41
C PRO A 227 -30.57 -12.71 -17.66
N GLU A 228 -31.63 -12.02 -17.26
CA GLU A 228 -31.54 -10.69 -16.60
C GLU A 228 -30.92 -10.73 -15.18
N LYS A 229 -30.87 -11.90 -14.54
CA LYS A 229 -30.31 -12.07 -13.18
C LYS A 229 -28.92 -12.72 -13.17
N MET A 230 -28.31 -12.98 -14.34
CA MET A 230 -26.99 -13.58 -14.39
C MET A 230 -25.93 -12.58 -13.91
N PRO A 231 -25.11 -12.94 -12.90
CA PRO A 231 -23.93 -12.16 -12.56
C PRO A 231 -22.99 -12.11 -13.76
N LYS A 232 -22.22 -11.04 -13.88
CA LYS A 232 -21.28 -10.86 -14.98
C LYS A 232 -20.09 -11.82 -14.80
N ASN A 233 -19.65 -12.45 -15.89
CA ASN A 233 -18.45 -13.27 -15.90
C ASN A 233 -17.24 -12.41 -15.47
N PRO A 234 -16.57 -12.72 -14.35
CA PRO A 234 -15.44 -11.94 -13.84
C PRO A 234 -14.13 -12.21 -14.59
N THR A 235 -14.12 -13.21 -15.49
CA THR A 235 -12.93 -13.60 -16.27
C THR A 235 -12.93 -12.92 -17.65
N ALA A 236 -11.78 -12.97 -18.34
CA ALA A 236 -11.70 -12.63 -19.77
C ALA A 236 -12.01 -13.82 -20.68
N LEU A 237 -12.25 -15.00 -20.10
CA LEU A 237 -12.51 -16.23 -20.83
C LEU A 237 -13.99 -16.27 -21.20
N GLY A 238 -14.29 -16.74 -22.42
CA GLY A 238 -15.67 -16.99 -22.82
C GLY A 238 -16.31 -18.08 -21.96
N ASP A 239 -17.62 -18.01 -21.78
CA ASP A 239 -18.38 -18.89 -20.89
C ASP A 239 -18.17 -20.38 -21.22
N ASN A 240 -18.04 -20.71 -22.51
CA ASN A 240 -17.75 -22.06 -22.99
C ASN A 240 -16.40 -22.61 -22.47
N VAL A 241 -15.38 -21.75 -22.41
CA VAL A 241 -14.05 -22.12 -21.91
C VAL A 241 -14.11 -22.37 -20.40
N LEU A 242 -14.85 -21.55 -19.66
CA LEU A 242 -15.05 -21.75 -18.23
C LEU A 242 -15.78 -23.06 -17.93
N MET A 243 -16.79 -23.40 -18.73
CA MET A 243 -17.51 -24.68 -18.61
C MET A 243 -16.60 -25.88 -18.89
N LEU A 244 -15.71 -25.77 -19.87
CA LEU A 244 -14.72 -26.80 -20.16
C LEU A 244 -13.73 -26.97 -19.00
N ILE A 245 -13.17 -25.87 -18.48
CA ILE A 245 -12.26 -25.88 -17.32
C ILE A 245 -12.96 -26.55 -16.14
N LYS A 246 -14.20 -26.18 -15.86
CA LYS A 246 -15.01 -26.78 -14.79
C LYS A 246 -15.16 -28.29 -14.99
N ALA A 247 -15.50 -28.75 -16.19
CA ALA A 247 -15.68 -30.17 -16.48
C ALA A 247 -14.38 -30.97 -16.27
N ILE A 248 -13.23 -30.40 -16.63
CA ILE A 248 -11.91 -31.00 -16.42
C ILE A 248 -11.60 -31.08 -14.91
N VAL A 249 -11.82 -29.99 -14.16
CA VAL A 249 -11.57 -29.95 -12.72
C VAL A 249 -12.48 -30.94 -11.96
N ALA A 250 -13.76 -31.02 -12.32
CA ALA A 250 -14.70 -31.96 -11.70
C ALA A 250 -14.31 -33.42 -11.93
N LYS A 251 -13.81 -33.77 -13.13
CA LYS A 251 -13.31 -35.12 -13.43
C LYS A 251 -12.03 -35.48 -12.67
N ARG A 252 -11.20 -34.49 -12.31
CA ARG A 252 -9.97 -34.71 -11.53
C ARG A 252 -10.22 -34.91 -10.04
N GLY A 253 -11.35 -34.45 -9.50
CA GLY A 253 -11.71 -34.63 -8.08
C GLY A 253 -12.46 -35.92 -7.75
N GLN A 254 -12.64 -36.82 -8.72
CA GLN A 254 -13.31 -38.11 -8.56
C GLN A 254 -12.34 -39.30 -8.37
N TYR A 255 -11.04 -39.01 -8.22
CA TYR A 255 -9.97 -39.98 -7.98
C TYR A 255 -9.21 -39.63 -6.71
#